data_AF-A0A8J7NW75-F1
#
_entry.id   AF-A0A8J7NW75-F1
#
_cell.length_a   1.000
_cell.length_b   1.000
_cell.length_c   1.000
_cell.angle_alpha   90.00
_cell.angle_beta   90.00
_cell.angle_gamma   90.00
#
_symmetry.space_group_name_H-M   'P 1'
#
loop_
_entity.id
_entity.type
_entity.pdbx_description
1 polymer ?
#
loop_
_entity_poly.entity_id
_entity_poly.type
_entity_poly.pdbx_seq_one_letter_code
_entity_poly.pdbx_strand_id
1 'polypeptide(L)'
;YLYWYQQRPGRNLRYILHRYKSGSKTEGLKSEDFDSRFTGHLDLNAKFTYLSISRTQLSDSALYYCALRPTVRLIKEQLLTKPSVGN
;
A
#
# COMPACT_ATOMS: atom_id res chain seq x y z
N TYR A 1 3.71 -3.99 5.76
CA TYR A 1 2.36 -4.05 5.18
C TYR A 1 2.34 -3.15 3.95
N LEU A 2 1.83 -3.66 2.83
CA LEU A 2 1.61 -2.90 1.60
C LEU A 2 0.14 -2.97 1.24
N TYR A 3 -0.47 -1.80 1.04
CA TYR A 3 -1.89 -1.62 0.80
C TYR A 3 -2.12 -1.13 -0.63
N TRP A 4 -3.24 -1.53 -1.19
CA TRP A 4 -3.72 -1.10 -2.50
C TRP A 4 -5.08 -0.44 -2.37
N TYR A 5 -5.23 0.70 -3.01
CA TYR A 5 -6.46 1.48 -3.02
C TYR A 5 -6.83 1.89 -4.45
N GLN A 6 -8.12 2.06 -4.69
CA GLN A 6 -8.68 2.63 -5.91
C GLN A 6 -9.31 3.99 -5.60
N GLN A 7 -9.09 4.98 -6.44
CA GLN A 7 -9.81 6.26 -6.40
C GLN A 7 -10.40 6.58 -7.78
N ARG A 8 -11.73 6.64 -7.83
CA ARG A 8 -12.45 7.15 -9.01
C ARG A 8 -12.53 8.68 -8.98
N PRO A 9 -12.67 9.35 -10.13
CA PRO A 9 -12.82 10.80 -10.18
C PRO A 9 -13.94 11.31 -9.25
N GLY A 10 -13.61 12.29 -8.39
CA GLY A 10 -14.56 12.88 -7.43
C GLY A 10 -15.03 11.95 -6.31
N ARG A 11 -14.36 10.81 -6.08
CA ARG A 11 -14.72 9.85 -5.02
C ARG A 11 -13.59 9.67 -4.01
N ASN A 12 -13.96 9.17 -2.83
CA ASN A 12 -13.02 8.82 -1.77
C ASN A 12 -12.17 7.59 -2.17
N LEU A 13 -11.01 7.46 -1.54
CA LEU A 13 -10.16 6.27 -1.63
C LEU A 13 -10.93 5.04 -1.13
N ARG A 14 -10.93 3.98 -1.94
CA ARG A 14 -11.53 2.68 -1.61
C ARG A 14 -10.42 1.65 -1.41
N TYR A 15 -10.46 0.95 -0.28
CA TYR A 15 -9.52 -0.10 0.04
C TYR A 15 -9.78 -1.35 -0.82
N ILE A 16 -8.75 -1.84 -1.51
CA ILE A 16 -8.82 -3.05 -2.34
C ILE A 16 -8.34 -4.24 -1.52
N LEU A 17 -7.06 -4.23 -1.13
CA LEU A 17 -6.40 -5.31 -0.41
C LEU A 17 -5.11 -4.83 0.23
N HIS A 18 -4.54 -5.66 1.08
CA HIS A 18 -3.16 -5.51 1.52
C HIS A 18 -2.42 -6.84 1.53
N ARG A 19 -1.09 -6.77 1.57
CA ARG A 19 -0.19 -7.90 1.75
C ARG A 19 0.87 -7.58 2.80
N TYR A 20 1.28 -8.58 3.57
CA TYR A 20 2.36 -8.47 4.55
C TYR A 20 3.11 -9.78 4.70
N LYS A 21 4.34 -9.68 5.21
CA LYS A 21 5.16 -10.84 5.59
C LYS A 21 4.62 -11.42 6.90
N SER A 22 4.29 -12.71 6.88
CA SER A 22 3.95 -13.52 8.07
C SER A 22 4.88 -14.72 8.10
N GLY A 23 5.92 -14.67 8.94
CA GLY A 23 6.99 -15.67 8.96
C GLY A 23 7.68 -15.80 7.59
N SER A 24 7.64 -16.99 6.99
CA SER A 24 8.18 -17.29 5.65
C SER A 24 7.19 -17.07 4.51
N LYS A 25 5.93 -16.71 4.81
CA LYS A 25 4.86 -16.55 3.83
C LYS A 25 4.41 -15.10 3.69
N THR A 26 3.69 -14.83 2.63
CA THR A 26 2.94 -13.57 2.45
C THR A 26 1.47 -13.84 2.74
N GLU A 27 0.88 -13.02 3.61
CA GLU A 27 -0.54 -13.04 3.96
C GLU A 27 -1.20 -11.72 3.61
N GLY A 28 -2.53 -11.64 3.76
CA GLY A 28 -3.28 -10.40 3.58
C GLY A 28 -4.77 -10.61 3.47
N LEU A 29 -5.53 -9.51 3.55
CA LEU A 29 -6.96 -9.50 3.32
C LEU A 29 -7.31 -8.71 2.06
N LYS A 30 -8.44 -9.04 1.45
CA LYS A 30 -9.08 -8.30 0.37
C LYS A 30 -10.44 -7.81 0.84
N SER A 31 -10.82 -6.62 0.40
CA SER A 31 -12.16 -6.07 0.63
C SER A 31 -13.22 -6.90 -0.09
N GLU A 32 -14.39 -7.05 0.52
CA GLU A 32 -15.55 -7.74 -0.07
C GLU A 32 -16.13 -6.95 -1.25
N ASP A 33 -15.92 -5.63 -1.27
CA ASP A 33 -16.29 -4.71 -2.34
C ASP A 33 -15.60 -4.96 -3.69
N PHE A 34 -14.54 -5.79 -3.69
CA PHE A 34 -13.73 -6.06 -4.87
C PHE A 34 -13.75 -7.55 -5.21
N ASP A 35 -14.13 -7.84 -6.44
CA ASP A 35 -14.27 -9.21 -6.95
C ASP A 35 -12.93 -9.97 -6.99
N SER A 36 -12.99 -11.27 -7.33
CA SER A 36 -11.81 -12.16 -7.39
C SER A 36 -10.79 -11.80 -8.47
N ARG A 37 -11.11 -10.87 -9.38
CA ARG A 37 -10.18 -10.44 -10.44
C ARG A 37 -9.04 -9.61 -9.90
N PHE A 38 -9.24 -8.93 -8.76
CA PHE A 38 -8.24 -8.12 -8.07
C PHE A 38 -7.39 -9.00 -7.16
N THR A 39 -6.11 -9.18 -7.52
CA THR A 39 -5.13 -9.93 -6.75
C THR A 39 -3.90 -9.08 -6.46
N GLY A 40 -3.33 -9.23 -5.27
CA GLY A 40 -2.15 -8.49 -4.83
C GLY A 40 -0.98 -9.42 -4.57
N HIS A 41 0.20 -9.00 -5.01
CA HIS A 41 1.45 -9.74 -4.84
C HIS A 41 2.48 -8.89 -4.11
N LEU A 42 3.27 -9.55 -3.26
CA LEU A 42 4.36 -8.93 -2.51
C LEU A 42 5.58 -9.84 -2.61
N ASP A 43 6.61 -9.33 -3.27
CA ASP A 43 7.94 -9.90 -3.29
C ASP A 43 8.85 -9.11 -2.35
N LEU A 44 9.25 -9.76 -1.26
CA LEU A 44 10.07 -9.16 -0.22
C LEU A 44 11.55 -9.14 -0.59
N ASN A 45 11.99 -10.06 -1.46
CA ASN A 45 13.38 -10.15 -1.90
C ASN A 45 13.66 -9.05 -2.93
N ALA A 46 12.77 -8.91 -3.91
CA ALA A 46 12.83 -7.85 -4.93
C ALA A 46 12.36 -6.47 -4.41
N LYS A 47 11.82 -6.41 -3.18
CA LYS A 47 11.19 -5.21 -2.60
C LYS A 47 10.14 -4.59 -3.54
N PHE A 48 9.31 -5.45 -4.11
CA PHE A 48 8.37 -5.09 -5.16
C PHE A 48 6.95 -5.55 -4.82
N THR A 49 5.96 -4.80 -5.27
CA THR A 49 4.56 -5.18 -5.19
C THR A 49 3.82 -4.74 -6.44
N TYR A 50 2.83 -5.52 -6.81
CA TYR A 50 1.90 -5.17 -7.87
C TYR A 50 0.48 -5.61 -7.51
N LEU A 51 -0.47 -4.90 -8.10
CA LEU A 51 -1.86 -5.28 -8.17
C LEU A 51 -2.11 -5.84 -9.58
N SER A 52 -2.67 -7.05 -9.65
CA SER A 52 -3.14 -7.64 -10.90
C SER A 52 -4.66 -7.58 -10.93
N ILE A 53 -5.20 -7.16 -12.08
CA ILE A 53 -6.64 -7.06 -12.33
C ILE A 53 -6.90 -7.87 -13.60
N SER A 54 -7.45 -9.07 -13.44
CA SER A 54 -7.82 -9.90 -14.59
C SER A 54 -9.14 -9.43 -15.22
N ARG A 55 -9.38 -9.76 -16.49
CA ARG A 55 -10.63 -9.44 -17.22
C ARG A 55 -11.09 -7.99 -16.97
N THR A 56 -10.23 -7.03 -17.28
CA THR A 56 -10.44 -5.60 -16.99
C THR A 56 -11.70 -5.08 -17.68
N GLN A 57 -12.41 -4.20 -16.99
CA GLN A 57 -13.64 -3.57 -17.44
C GLN A 57 -13.47 -2.05 -17.46
N LEU A 58 -14.32 -1.34 -18.22
CA LEU A 58 -14.29 0.13 -18.27
C LEU A 58 -14.46 0.77 -16.87
N SER A 59 -15.24 0.12 -16.00
CA SER A 59 -15.47 0.52 -14.61
C SER A 59 -14.24 0.39 -13.70
N ASP A 60 -13.19 -0.30 -14.14
CA ASP A 60 -11.90 -0.39 -13.45
C ASP A 60 -11.01 0.83 -13.73
N SER A 61 -11.39 1.72 -14.67
CA SER A 61 -10.63 2.95 -14.94
C SER A 61 -10.68 3.90 -13.72
N ALA A 62 -9.51 4.09 -13.09
CA ALA A 62 -9.35 4.84 -11.86
C ALA A 62 -7.85 5.12 -11.59
N LEU A 63 -7.58 5.97 -10.60
CA LEU A 63 -6.25 6.04 -9.99
C LEU A 63 -6.06 4.90 -8.99
N TYR A 64 -4.88 4.28 -9.03
CA TYR A 64 -4.53 3.18 -8.14
C TYR A 64 -3.33 3.58 -7.28
N TYR A 65 -3.53 3.54 -5.96
CA TYR A 65 -2.50 3.94 -5.00
C TYR A 65 -1.97 2.73 -4.28
N CYS A 66 -0.64 2.60 -4.25
CA CYS A 66 0.04 1.73 -3.31
C CYS A 66 0.47 2.55 -2.09
N ALA A 67 0.35 1.98 -0.89
CA ALA A 67 0.81 2.60 0.34
C ALA A 67 1.60 1.60 1.17
N LEU A 68 2.80 2.00 1.60
CA LEU A 68 3.63 1.25 2.52
C LEU A 68 3.38 1.78 3.93
N ARG A 69 3.04 0.89 4.88
CA ARG A 69 3.07 1.24 6.30
C ARG A 69 4.49 1.04 6.83
N PRO A 70 5.19 2.10 7.27
CA PRO A 70 6.49 1.96 7.91
C PRO A 70 6.36 1.14 9.19
N THR A 71 7.31 0.23 9.42
CA THR A 71 7.41 -0.50 10.70
C THR A 71 8.27 0.23 11.72
N VAL A 72 9.12 1.16 11.28
CA VAL A 72 9.86 2.06 12.18
C VAL A 72 8.94 3.22 12.56
N ARG A 73 8.57 3.30 13.84
CA ARG A 73 8.05 4.55 14.40
C ARG A 73 9.23 5.48 14.53
N LEU A 74 9.29 6.54 13.73
CA LEU A 74 10.16 7.66 14.05
C LEU A 74 9.69 8.17 15.41
N ILE A 75 10.52 7.97 16.44
CA ILE A 75 10.33 8.69 17.71
C ILE A 75 10.53 10.16 17.32
N LYS A 76 9.45 10.94 17.36
CA LYS A 76 9.41 12.34 16.91
C LYS A 76 10.41 13.26 17.66
N GLU A 77 11.10 12.74 18.67
CA GLU A 77 11.98 13.50 19.57
C GLU A 77 13.41 13.69 19.05
N GLN A 78 13.86 12.98 18.02
CA GLN A 78 15.23 13.18 17.50
C GLN A 78 15.39 14.39 16.55
N LEU A 79 14.34 15.17 16.30
CA LEU A 79 14.41 16.38 15.44
C LEU A 79 14.53 17.70 16.21
N LEU A 80 14.72 17.69 17.54
CA LEU A 80 14.87 18.93 18.34
C LEU A 80 16.31 19.41 18.56
N THR A 81 17.34 18.76 18.02
CA THR A 81 18.70 19.30 18.05
C THR A 81 19.16 19.69 16.65
N LYS A 82 18.66 20.85 16.18
CA LYS A 82 19.41 21.63 15.18
C LYS A 82 20.73 22.02 15.83
N PRO A 83 21.91 21.65 15.30
CA PRO A 83 23.15 22.29 15.72
C PRO A 83 23.06 23.76 15.28
N SER A 84 23.05 24.67 16.25
CA SER A 84 23.22 26.09 16.01
C SER A 84 24.62 26.34 15.45
N VAL A 85 24.69 26.78 14.20
CA VAL A 85 25.88 27.39 13.59
C VAL A 85 25.79 28.90 13.78
N GLY A 86 26.88 29.52 14.26
CA GLY A 86 27.16 30.97 14.33
C GLY A 86 26.66 31.65 15.61
N ASN A 87 27.44 32.47 16.35
CA ASN A 87 28.65 33.25 16.06
C ASN A 87 29.73 33.02 17.11
#